data_AF-A0A925XBY5-F1
#
_entry.id   AF-A0A925XBY5-F1
#
_cell.length_a   1.000
_cell.length_b   1.000
_cell.length_c   1.000
_cell.angle_alpha   90.00
_cell.angle_beta   90.00
_cell.angle_gamma   90.00
#
_symmetry.space_group_name_H-M   'P 1'
#
loop_
_entity.id
_entity.type
_entity.pdbx_description
1 polymer ?
#
loop_
_entity_poly.entity_id
_entity_poly.type
_entity_poly.pdbx_seq_one_letter_code
_entity_poly.pdbx_strand_id
1 'polypeptide(L)'
;MRKIFFIISGLATMSAGGFFLCNPKQTKNIEKSFAEKQETVVLFAVTGFGSEKENISLDTLKINYASGEIFVLEKSKTFADDFFRTDNKNIVKTLQDFVAKNPEGILICDLENLHVQTKALKINNVSFFEEAKKYPLIKTGTDKNPFDFKKHITKFMHTGVTAIARASGRVADVKGTDFLTEKLKPYFQEADFVHISNEVSMSKNCEYKVGTQFCTKERDFQALLNLRCNVVELTGNHNRDYGKQPFIETFNWYKKHNIKTFGGGLSPEQANTPLVITLKDGKKIGFIGFNEACPLGECAKNDQEPGANFYEKEKARQVIEKMKKELKLETVIVSVQFSESDTYYPTSSQKRICKDLVDFGADVVYGSQAHQVQYVGFYKNKPVFYGLGNFMFDQIHRIGVRQGFFLKNYFYKGKMVQSIPVFTMIDQTRRVAVPATTQEAKAIRKEIFKSELLYP
;
A
#
# COMPACT_ATOMS: atom_id res chain seq x y z
N MET A 1 -75.90 5.63 -34.40
CA MET A 1 -75.40 4.40 -33.76
C MET A 1 -74.62 3.59 -34.77
N ARG A 2 -73.52 2.97 -34.31
CA ARG A 2 -72.63 2.00 -34.99
C ARG A 2 -71.54 2.58 -35.92
N LYS A 3 -70.31 2.24 -35.51
CA LYS A 3 -68.99 2.77 -35.87
C LYS A 3 -68.42 2.02 -37.09
N ILE A 4 -67.95 2.76 -38.10
CA ILE A 4 -66.55 3.09 -38.47
C ILE A 4 -65.86 2.00 -39.31
N PHE A 5 -65.67 2.36 -40.59
CA PHE A 5 -64.78 1.77 -41.59
C PHE A 5 -63.41 2.48 -41.59
N PHE A 6 -62.36 1.73 -41.92
CA PHE A 6 -61.05 2.25 -42.37
C PHE A 6 -61.11 2.61 -43.87
N ILE A 7 -60.24 3.54 -44.33
CA ILE A 7 -59.37 3.47 -45.54
C ILE A 7 -58.77 4.86 -45.90
N ILE A 8 -57.44 4.95 -45.79
CA ILE A 8 -56.36 5.46 -46.69
C ILE A 8 -56.56 6.64 -47.70
N SER A 9 -55.56 7.55 -47.68
CA SER A 9 -54.90 8.37 -48.74
C SER A 9 -55.46 9.71 -49.25
N GLY A 10 -54.54 10.66 -49.50
CA GLY A 10 -54.72 11.79 -50.45
C GLY A 10 -53.95 13.09 -50.11
N LEU A 11 -53.26 13.68 -51.10
CA LEU A 11 -52.25 14.75 -51.04
C LEU A 11 -52.75 16.19 -51.38
N ALA A 12 -51.96 17.20 -50.95
CA ALA A 12 -51.71 18.57 -51.52
C ALA A 12 -52.82 19.65 -51.39
N THR A 13 -52.60 20.99 -51.22
CA THR A 13 -51.58 21.97 -51.69
C THR A 13 -51.53 23.31 -50.87
N MET A 14 -50.35 23.96 -50.90
CA MET A 14 -49.99 25.42 -51.01
C MET A 14 -50.08 26.53 -49.90
N SER A 15 -48.88 27.08 -49.62
CA SER A 15 -48.38 28.50 -49.50
C SER A 15 -48.81 29.49 -48.40
N ALA A 16 -47.83 30.10 -47.70
CA ALA A 16 -47.42 31.53 -47.83
C ALA A 16 -46.29 31.89 -46.82
N GLY A 17 -45.52 32.95 -47.12
CA GLY A 17 -44.19 33.25 -46.58
C GLY A 17 -44.11 33.98 -45.23
N GLY A 18 -42.87 34.17 -44.77
CA GLY A 18 -42.55 34.94 -43.56
C GLY A 18 -41.04 35.00 -43.28
N PHE A 19 -40.37 36.02 -43.79
CA PHE A 19 -39.02 36.42 -43.39
C PHE A 19 -39.02 36.78 -41.89
N PHE A 20 -38.12 36.20 -41.08
CA PHE A 20 -37.78 36.74 -39.77
C PHE A 20 -36.29 37.04 -39.65
N LEU A 21 -36.03 38.31 -39.37
CA LEU A 21 -34.74 38.92 -39.08
C LEU A 21 -34.07 38.23 -37.88
N CYS A 22 -32.81 37.83 -38.06
CA CYS A 22 -32.00 37.27 -36.98
C CYS A 22 -31.55 38.41 -36.05
N ASN A 23 -31.91 38.31 -34.76
CA ASN A 23 -31.64 39.33 -33.74
C ASN A 23 -30.19 39.15 -33.19
N PRO A 24 -29.29 40.14 -33.25
CA PRO A 24 -27.86 39.98 -32.88
C PRO A 24 -27.59 39.76 -31.38
N LYS A 25 -28.62 39.63 -30.55
CA LYS A 25 -28.51 39.45 -29.09
C LYS A 25 -28.47 37.98 -28.65
N GLN A 26 -28.72 37.01 -29.55
CA GLN A 26 -28.64 35.58 -29.21
C GLN A 26 -27.24 34.96 -29.39
N THR A 27 -26.34 35.60 -30.14
CA THR A 27 -24.97 35.08 -30.35
C THR A 27 -24.01 35.40 -29.20
N LYS A 28 -24.35 36.32 -28.29
CA LYS A 28 -23.52 36.62 -27.09
C LYS A 28 -23.78 35.73 -25.88
N ASN A 29 -24.81 34.87 -25.92
CA ASN A 29 -25.15 33.96 -24.82
C ASN A 29 -24.72 32.51 -25.06
N ILE A 30 -24.13 32.18 -26.22
CA ILE A 30 -23.62 30.83 -26.51
C ILE A 30 -22.12 30.70 -26.16
N GLU A 31 -21.38 31.80 -26.09
CA GLU A 31 -19.96 31.80 -25.62
C GLU A 31 -19.80 31.88 -24.09
N LYS A 32 -20.91 31.90 -23.32
CA LYS A 32 -20.89 32.11 -21.86
C LYS A 32 -21.46 30.97 -21.02
N SER A 33 -21.64 29.78 -21.59
CA SER A 33 -21.96 28.56 -20.83
C SER A 33 -20.87 27.53 -21.03
N PHE A 34 -20.33 27.02 -19.91
CA PHE A 34 -19.25 26.03 -19.77
C PHE A 34 -17.81 26.55 -19.81
N ALA A 35 -17.50 27.62 -19.08
CA ALA A 35 -16.23 27.63 -18.35
C ALA A 35 -16.41 26.74 -17.10
N GLU A 36 -16.47 25.43 -17.28
CA GLU A 36 -16.36 24.50 -16.16
C GLU A 36 -15.07 24.84 -15.42
N LYS A 37 -15.16 25.02 -14.10
CA LYS A 37 -13.99 25.05 -13.24
C LYS A 37 -13.21 23.77 -13.51
N GLN A 38 -12.12 23.87 -14.27
CA GLN A 38 -11.23 22.72 -14.41
C GLN A 38 -10.54 22.56 -13.06
N GLU A 39 -10.76 21.42 -12.41
CA GLU A 39 -9.97 21.04 -11.24
C GLU A 39 -8.50 20.86 -11.65
N THR A 40 -7.59 21.01 -10.70
CA THR A 40 -6.18 20.69 -10.94
C THR A 40 -6.07 19.19 -11.24
N VAL A 41 -5.55 18.85 -12.42
CA VAL A 41 -5.35 17.45 -12.84
C VAL A 41 -3.87 17.10 -12.69
N VAL A 42 -3.61 15.96 -12.07
CA VAL A 42 -2.26 15.38 -11.96
C VAL A 42 -2.20 14.15 -12.84
N LEU A 43 -1.33 14.18 -13.85
CA LEU A 43 -1.02 13.04 -14.70
C LEU A 43 0.22 12.31 -14.18
N PHE A 44 0.30 11.02 -14.43
CA PHE A 44 1.41 10.16 -14.06
C PHE A 44 1.88 9.39 -15.28
N ALA A 45 3.19 9.31 -15.45
CA ALA A 45 3.79 8.23 -16.22
C ALA A 45 3.98 7.04 -15.29
N VAL A 46 3.36 5.91 -15.60
CA VAL A 46 3.44 4.68 -14.81
C VAL A 46 3.98 3.53 -15.64
N THR A 47 4.60 2.58 -14.96
CA THR A 47 5.03 1.29 -15.53
C THR A 47 4.56 0.16 -14.63
N GLY A 48 4.71 -1.09 -15.04
CA GLY A 48 4.36 -2.24 -14.20
C GLY A 48 5.16 -2.24 -12.88
N PHE A 49 4.54 -2.71 -11.79
CA PHE A 49 5.11 -2.72 -10.44
C PHE A 49 6.56 -3.28 -10.38
N GLY A 50 6.83 -4.35 -11.13
CA GLY A 50 8.14 -5.02 -11.14
C GLY A 50 9.22 -4.31 -11.96
N SER A 51 8.88 -3.34 -12.81
CA SER A 51 9.81 -2.76 -13.79
C SER A 51 10.95 -1.99 -13.14
N GLU A 52 12.17 -2.12 -13.70
CA GLU A 52 13.37 -1.40 -13.24
C GLU A 52 13.36 0.10 -13.55
N LYS A 53 12.45 0.58 -14.40
CA LYS A 53 12.36 2.01 -14.73
C LYS A 53 11.95 2.81 -13.49
N GLU A 54 12.70 3.87 -13.20
CA GLU A 54 12.43 4.76 -12.04
C GLU A 54 12.18 6.20 -12.45
N ASN A 55 12.68 6.63 -13.61
CA ASN A 55 12.66 8.01 -14.05
C ASN A 55 12.54 8.11 -15.58
N ILE A 56 11.94 9.20 -16.06
CA ILE A 56 11.94 9.61 -17.46
C ILE A 56 12.02 11.14 -17.54
N SER A 57 12.68 11.67 -18.57
CA SER A 57 12.68 13.12 -18.79
C SER A 57 11.32 13.58 -19.35
N LEU A 58 10.90 14.80 -19.04
CA LEU A 58 9.66 15.36 -19.59
C LEU A 58 9.69 15.44 -21.12
N ASP A 59 10.84 15.74 -21.71
CA ASP A 59 10.99 15.87 -23.16
C ASP A 59 10.91 14.51 -23.86
N THR A 60 11.58 13.49 -23.32
CA THR A 60 11.44 12.10 -23.79
C THR A 60 9.99 11.64 -23.67
N LEU A 61 9.34 11.94 -22.54
CA LEU A 61 7.94 11.56 -22.33
C LEU A 61 7.02 12.19 -23.40
N LYS A 62 7.21 13.49 -23.70
CA LYS A 62 6.46 14.20 -24.74
C LYS A 62 6.65 13.59 -26.13
N ILE A 63 7.91 13.34 -26.51
CA ILE A 63 8.26 12.75 -27.82
C ILE A 63 7.60 11.37 -27.95
N ASN A 64 7.77 10.51 -26.96
CA ASN A 64 7.27 9.14 -27.00
C ASN A 64 5.73 9.07 -26.88
N TYR A 65 5.11 10.04 -26.23
CA TYR A 65 3.64 10.19 -26.24
C TYR A 65 3.14 10.61 -27.63
N ALA A 66 3.79 11.56 -28.28
CA ALA A 66 3.43 12.02 -29.61
C ALA A 66 3.66 10.95 -30.70
N SER A 67 4.68 10.10 -30.56
CA SER A 67 4.96 9.00 -31.50
C SER A 67 4.05 7.78 -31.32
N GLY A 68 3.26 7.73 -30.23
CA GLY A 68 2.40 6.59 -29.91
C GLY A 68 3.12 5.42 -29.22
N GLU A 69 4.38 5.58 -28.84
CA GLU A 69 5.13 4.57 -28.07
C GLU A 69 4.61 4.39 -26.63
N ILE A 70 4.07 5.46 -26.06
CA ILE A 70 3.48 5.46 -24.72
C ILE A 70 1.99 5.16 -24.81
N PHE A 71 1.51 4.29 -23.93
CA PHE A 71 0.08 4.03 -23.80
C PHE A 71 -0.62 5.18 -23.09
N VAL A 72 -1.91 5.37 -23.33
CA VAL A 72 -2.75 6.29 -22.54
C VAL A 72 -4.01 5.59 -22.07
N LEU A 73 -4.36 5.78 -20.80
CA LEU A 73 -5.60 5.26 -20.25
C LEU A 73 -6.77 6.04 -20.85
N GLU A 74 -7.77 5.35 -21.36
CA GLU A 74 -8.95 5.93 -22.03
C GLU A 74 -9.56 7.08 -21.20
N LYS A 75 -9.72 6.86 -19.89
CA LYS A 75 -10.27 7.86 -18.95
C LYS A 75 -9.42 9.10 -18.76
N SER A 76 -8.12 9.00 -19.01
CA SER A 76 -7.15 10.09 -18.84
C SER A 76 -6.77 10.74 -20.17
N LYS A 77 -7.21 10.17 -21.31
CA LYS A 77 -6.78 10.56 -22.67
C LYS A 77 -7.02 12.02 -22.96
N THR A 78 -8.24 12.52 -22.74
CA THR A 78 -8.60 13.92 -23.02
C THR A 78 -7.66 14.90 -22.31
N PHE A 79 -7.34 14.64 -21.05
CA PHE A 79 -6.43 15.49 -20.28
C PHE A 79 -4.97 15.33 -20.70
N ALA A 80 -4.54 14.10 -21.01
CA ALA A 80 -3.19 13.82 -21.45
C ALA A 80 -2.91 14.47 -22.82
N ASP A 81 -3.81 14.31 -23.78
CA ASP A 81 -3.67 14.91 -25.12
C ASP A 81 -3.62 16.43 -25.07
N ASP A 82 -4.47 17.04 -24.24
CA ASP A 82 -4.45 18.49 -24.02
C ASP A 82 -3.13 18.94 -23.36
N PHE A 83 -2.65 18.22 -22.35
CA PHE A 83 -1.38 18.51 -21.69
C PHE A 83 -0.18 18.41 -22.64
N PHE A 84 -0.13 17.34 -23.44
CA PHE A 84 0.96 17.09 -24.39
C PHE A 84 0.77 17.79 -25.74
N ARG A 85 -0.41 18.39 -25.98
CA ARG A 85 -0.81 19.05 -27.24
C ARG A 85 -0.68 18.14 -28.46
N THR A 86 -1.08 16.89 -28.31
CA THR A 86 -1.03 15.88 -29.37
C THR A 86 -2.08 14.79 -29.11
N ASP A 87 -2.54 14.12 -30.16
CA ASP A 87 -3.56 13.07 -30.09
C ASP A 87 -2.89 11.69 -30.13
N ASN A 88 -2.76 11.05 -28.97
CA ASN A 88 -2.16 9.72 -28.88
C ASN A 88 -3.20 8.61 -29.13
N LYS A 89 -2.92 7.72 -30.10
CA LYS A 89 -3.82 6.63 -30.51
C LYS A 89 -3.60 5.31 -29.78
N ASN A 90 -2.53 5.18 -29.00
CA ASN A 90 -2.20 3.95 -28.28
C ASN A 90 -2.97 3.85 -26.95
N ILE A 91 -4.27 3.64 -27.06
CA ILE A 91 -5.21 3.69 -25.94
C ILE A 91 -5.36 2.31 -25.29
N VAL A 92 -5.48 2.28 -23.96
CA VAL A 92 -5.92 1.10 -23.18
C VAL A 92 -7.15 1.46 -22.36
N LYS A 93 -8.07 0.50 -22.16
CA LYS A 93 -9.31 0.75 -21.40
C LYS A 93 -9.08 0.70 -19.89
N THR A 94 -8.25 -0.24 -19.45
CA THR A 94 -7.94 -0.44 -18.03
C THR A 94 -6.44 -0.54 -17.80
N LEU A 95 -6.02 -0.31 -16.55
CA LEU A 95 -4.64 -0.58 -16.13
C LEU A 95 -4.27 -2.06 -16.26
N GLN A 96 -5.24 -2.95 -16.06
CA GLN A 96 -5.08 -4.39 -16.21
C GLN A 96 -4.73 -4.75 -17.66
N ASP A 97 -5.42 -4.16 -18.64
CA ASP A 97 -5.10 -4.37 -20.06
C ASP A 97 -3.66 -3.94 -20.38
N PHE A 98 -3.20 -2.83 -19.78
CA PHE A 98 -1.83 -2.36 -19.96
C PHE A 98 -0.80 -3.33 -19.39
N VAL A 99 -0.93 -3.72 -18.12
CA VAL A 99 0.06 -4.61 -17.49
C VAL A 99 0.04 -6.02 -18.07
N ALA A 100 -1.09 -6.49 -18.60
CA ALA A 100 -1.17 -7.74 -19.34
C ALA A 100 -0.49 -7.65 -20.72
N LYS A 101 -0.57 -6.49 -21.39
CA LYS A 101 -0.04 -6.28 -22.73
C LYS A 101 1.45 -5.94 -22.74
N ASN A 102 1.89 -5.01 -21.91
CA ASN A 102 3.27 -4.52 -21.88
C ASN A 102 3.63 -3.93 -20.51
N PRO A 103 3.91 -4.76 -19.49
CA PRO A 103 4.22 -4.30 -18.14
C PRO A 103 5.53 -3.52 -18.06
N GLU A 104 6.44 -3.68 -19.02
CA GLU A 104 7.68 -2.90 -19.13
C GLU A 104 7.50 -1.58 -19.89
N GLY A 105 6.34 -1.36 -20.50
CA GLY A 105 6.02 -0.11 -21.17
C GLY A 105 5.77 1.04 -20.21
N ILE A 106 5.35 2.18 -20.78
CA ILE A 106 4.90 3.35 -20.03
C ILE A 106 3.46 3.64 -20.41
N LEU A 107 2.64 3.97 -19.41
CA LEU A 107 1.27 4.40 -19.56
C LEU A 107 1.09 5.78 -18.91
N ILE A 108 0.32 6.66 -19.55
CA ILE A 108 -0.20 7.87 -18.92
C ILE A 108 -1.57 7.61 -18.29
N CYS A 109 -1.72 7.93 -17.01
CA CYS A 109 -3.00 7.96 -16.31
C CYS A 109 -3.08 9.15 -15.33
N ASP A 110 -4.25 9.40 -14.76
CA ASP A 110 -4.46 10.39 -13.71
C ASP A 110 -4.47 9.77 -12.30
N LEU A 111 -4.46 10.63 -11.27
CA LEU A 111 -4.49 10.21 -9.86
C LEU A 111 -5.71 9.35 -9.49
N GLU A 112 -6.87 9.62 -10.09
CA GLU A 112 -8.14 8.91 -9.79
C GLU A 112 -8.09 7.45 -10.25
N ASN A 113 -7.31 7.19 -11.30
CA ASN A 113 -7.16 5.88 -11.89
C ASN A 113 -5.87 5.17 -11.48
N LEU A 114 -5.01 5.78 -10.67
CA LEU A 114 -3.76 5.18 -10.23
C LEU A 114 -3.99 3.92 -9.38
N HIS A 115 -3.18 2.89 -9.59
CA HIS A 115 -3.34 1.60 -8.92
C HIS A 115 -1.98 0.98 -8.54
N VAL A 116 -1.97 0.26 -7.41
CA VAL A 116 -0.76 -0.33 -6.81
C VAL A 116 -0.08 -1.43 -7.66
N GLN A 117 -0.76 -1.97 -8.67
CA GLN A 117 -0.15 -2.88 -9.67
C GLN A 117 0.77 -2.16 -10.66
N THR A 118 0.79 -0.83 -10.62
CA THR A 118 1.71 0.02 -11.37
C THR A 118 2.55 0.86 -10.42
N LYS A 119 3.71 1.28 -10.90
CA LYS A 119 4.64 2.16 -10.21
C LYS A 119 4.75 3.48 -10.97
N ALA A 120 4.51 4.59 -10.28
CA ALA A 120 4.72 5.92 -10.83
C ALA A 120 6.22 6.20 -11.02
N LEU A 121 6.57 6.69 -12.21
CA LEU A 121 7.91 7.15 -12.53
C LEU A 121 8.13 8.57 -11.99
N LYS A 122 9.38 8.84 -11.63
CA LYS A 122 9.85 10.22 -11.47
C LYS A 122 9.90 10.88 -12.84
N ILE A 123 9.62 12.18 -12.87
CA ILE A 123 9.75 12.99 -14.08
C ILE A 123 10.81 14.04 -13.83
N ASN A 124 11.88 14.04 -14.63
CA ASN A 124 13.07 14.87 -14.36
C ASN A 124 13.62 14.68 -12.94
N ASN A 125 13.63 13.43 -12.46
CA ASN A 125 13.99 13.01 -11.09
C ASN A 125 13.06 13.52 -9.97
N VAL A 126 11.94 14.16 -10.31
CA VAL A 126 10.95 14.62 -9.33
C VAL A 126 9.85 13.57 -9.16
N SER A 127 9.65 13.12 -7.91
CA SER A 127 8.55 12.24 -7.53
C SER A 127 7.34 13.06 -7.08
N PHE A 128 6.15 12.75 -7.59
CA PHE A 128 4.92 13.37 -7.10
C PHE A 128 4.71 13.12 -5.59
N PHE A 129 5.03 11.91 -5.12
CA PHE A 129 4.77 11.51 -3.74
C PHE A 129 5.78 12.05 -2.71
N GLU A 130 6.89 12.61 -3.17
CA GLU A 130 7.94 13.18 -2.31
C GLU A 130 8.03 14.71 -2.50
N GLU A 131 7.89 15.20 -3.73
CA GLU A 131 8.08 16.61 -4.10
C GLU A 131 6.92 17.14 -4.99
N ALA A 132 5.67 16.87 -4.60
CA ALA A 132 4.46 17.22 -5.37
C ALA A 132 4.47 18.64 -5.99
N LYS A 133 4.96 19.65 -5.25
CA LYS A 133 5.00 21.06 -5.71
C LYS A 133 5.91 21.29 -6.92
N LYS A 134 6.92 20.45 -7.13
CA LYS A 134 7.87 20.55 -8.25
C LYS A 134 7.51 19.57 -9.37
N TYR A 135 6.47 18.75 -9.19
CA TYR A 135 6.16 17.69 -10.12
C TYR A 135 5.64 18.26 -11.45
N PRO A 136 6.23 17.90 -12.60
CA PRO A 136 6.01 18.63 -13.85
C PRO A 136 4.74 18.22 -14.61
N LEU A 137 4.08 17.12 -14.23
CA LEU A 137 2.85 16.64 -14.88
C LEU A 137 1.58 17.10 -14.15
N ILE A 138 1.60 18.35 -13.68
CA ILE A 138 0.45 19.00 -13.04
C ILE A 138 -0.09 20.03 -14.00
N LYS A 139 -1.36 19.88 -14.39
CA LYS A 139 -2.12 20.93 -15.07
C LYS A 139 -2.95 21.67 -14.04
N THR A 140 -2.55 22.90 -13.71
CA THR A 140 -3.36 23.80 -12.89
C THR A 140 -4.59 24.22 -13.70
N GLY A 141 -5.77 23.91 -13.19
CA GLY A 141 -7.01 24.38 -13.80
C GLY A 141 -7.25 25.87 -13.53
N THR A 142 -8.42 26.37 -13.92
CA THR A 142 -8.82 27.77 -13.72
C THR A 142 -9.18 28.10 -12.27
N ASP A 143 -9.33 27.08 -11.40
CA ASP A 143 -9.55 27.29 -9.98
C ASP A 143 -8.24 27.73 -9.30
N LYS A 144 -8.30 28.82 -8.52
CA LYS A 144 -7.11 29.46 -7.91
C LYS A 144 -6.48 28.63 -6.78
N ASN A 145 -7.08 27.49 -6.43
CA ASN A 145 -6.62 26.63 -5.35
C ASN A 145 -5.89 25.40 -5.94
N PRO A 146 -4.56 25.31 -5.79
CA PRO A 146 -3.82 24.12 -6.22
C PRO A 146 -4.24 22.90 -5.39
N PHE A 147 -4.16 21.71 -6.00
CA PHE A 147 -4.39 20.44 -5.30
C PHE A 147 -3.57 20.36 -4.00
N ASP A 148 -4.24 20.31 -2.85
CA ASP A 148 -3.58 20.28 -1.54
C ASP A 148 -3.15 18.85 -1.21
N PHE A 149 -2.02 18.45 -1.78
CA PHE A 149 -1.41 17.13 -1.59
C PHE A 149 -1.37 16.70 -0.12
N LYS A 150 -1.03 17.63 0.79
CA LYS A 150 -0.87 17.33 2.22
C LYS A 150 -2.20 16.98 2.88
N LYS A 151 -3.33 17.42 2.34
CA LYS A 151 -4.68 17.09 2.83
C LYS A 151 -5.25 15.81 2.22
N HIS A 152 -4.82 15.41 1.03
CA HIS A 152 -5.47 14.32 0.30
C HIS A 152 -4.67 13.02 0.25
N ILE A 153 -3.34 13.08 0.37
CA ILE A 153 -2.49 11.88 0.35
C ILE A 153 -2.05 11.52 1.76
N THR A 154 -2.38 10.29 2.17
CA THR A 154 -1.87 9.70 3.42
C THR A 154 -0.72 8.75 3.13
N LYS A 155 0.43 8.98 3.79
CA LYS A 155 1.64 8.16 3.66
C LYS A 155 1.75 7.20 4.85
N PHE A 156 1.83 5.91 4.55
CA PHE A 156 1.90 4.84 5.54
C PHE A 156 3.16 4.01 5.31
N MET A 157 4.01 3.89 6.32
CA MET A 157 5.20 3.04 6.27
C MET A 157 4.85 1.67 6.85
N HIS A 158 5.13 0.61 6.11
CA HIS A 158 4.87 -0.76 6.56
C HIS A 158 6.16 -1.59 6.51
N THR A 159 6.63 -2.04 7.68
CA THR A 159 7.88 -2.79 7.83
C THR A 159 7.66 -4.30 7.85
N GLY A 160 8.73 -5.05 7.60
CA GLY A 160 8.82 -6.45 7.99
C GLY A 160 9.06 -6.66 9.49
N VAL A 161 9.58 -7.84 9.82
CA VAL A 161 9.70 -8.36 11.20
C VAL A 161 10.71 -7.58 12.03
N THR A 162 10.31 -7.21 13.25
CA THR A 162 11.15 -6.57 14.25
C THR A 162 11.25 -7.44 15.50
N ALA A 163 12.47 -7.79 15.86
CA ALA A 163 12.84 -8.49 17.08
C ALA A 163 14.21 -7.97 17.56
N ILE A 164 14.22 -7.01 18.49
CA ILE A 164 15.46 -6.50 19.10
C ILE A 164 15.88 -7.46 20.21
N ALA A 165 16.32 -8.64 19.80
CA ALA A 165 16.66 -9.76 20.66
C ALA A 165 18.09 -10.26 20.39
N ARG A 166 18.59 -11.16 21.26
CA ARG A 166 19.86 -11.86 21.06
C ARG A 166 21.01 -10.91 20.64
N ALA A 167 21.58 -11.07 19.45
CA ALA A 167 22.73 -10.28 19.03
C ALA A 167 22.38 -8.82 18.67
N SER A 168 21.18 -8.53 18.14
CA SER A 168 20.77 -7.13 17.89
C SER A 168 20.54 -6.39 19.20
N GLY A 169 19.96 -7.06 20.21
CA GLY A 169 19.86 -6.56 21.58
C GLY A 169 21.22 -6.30 22.23
N ARG A 170 22.18 -7.22 22.11
CA ARG A 170 23.56 -6.99 22.60
C ARG A 170 24.29 -5.85 21.88
N VAL A 171 24.00 -5.63 20.60
CA VAL A 171 24.51 -4.45 19.89
C VAL A 171 23.92 -3.17 20.48
N ALA A 172 22.62 -3.16 20.81
CA ALA A 172 21.98 -2.03 21.49
C ALA A 172 22.53 -1.81 22.92
N ASP A 173 22.88 -2.87 23.65
CA ASP A 173 23.55 -2.77 24.97
C ASP A 173 24.86 -1.97 24.88
N VAL A 174 25.65 -2.19 23.83
CA VAL A 174 26.99 -1.58 23.67
C VAL A 174 26.93 -0.22 22.97
N LYS A 175 26.11 -0.08 21.93
CA LYS A 175 26.09 1.10 21.04
C LYS A 175 24.89 2.03 21.27
N GLY A 176 23.95 1.63 22.12
CA GLY A 176 22.68 2.32 22.31
C GLY A 176 21.65 2.01 21.22
N THR A 177 20.38 2.19 21.55
CA THR A 177 19.23 1.95 20.66
C THR A 177 19.24 2.84 19.41
N ASP A 178 19.79 4.05 19.50
CA ASP A 178 19.92 4.97 18.36
C ASP A 178 20.74 4.38 17.21
N PHE A 179 21.76 3.58 17.51
CA PHE A 179 22.58 2.92 16.50
C PHE A 179 21.74 2.06 15.54
N LEU A 180 20.68 1.41 16.04
CA LEU A 180 19.79 0.57 15.22
C LEU A 180 18.88 1.40 14.30
N THR A 181 18.58 2.65 14.66
CA THR A 181 17.50 3.44 14.04
C THR A 181 17.96 4.69 13.29
N GLU A 182 19.14 5.24 13.57
CA GLU A 182 19.56 6.54 13.04
C GLU A 182 19.57 6.61 11.50
N LYS A 183 19.94 5.53 10.79
CA LYS A 183 19.93 5.47 9.31
C LYS A 183 18.51 5.34 8.74
N LEU A 184 17.59 4.81 9.52
CA LEU A 184 16.19 4.63 9.12
C LEU A 184 15.39 5.91 9.31
N LYS A 185 15.69 6.73 10.35
CA LYS A 185 14.95 7.96 10.70
C LYS A 185 14.52 8.80 9.47
N PRO A 186 15.38 9.14 8.49
CA PRO A 186 14.98 9.95 7.34
C PRO A 186 13.82 9.38 6.50
N TYR A 187 13.65 8.05 6.47
CA TYR A 187 12.59 7.39 5.70
C TYR A 187 11.22 7.43 6.38
N PHE A 188 11.19 7.58 7.71
CA PHE A 188 9.97 7.48 8.53
C PHE A 188 9.48 8.84 9.03
N GLN A 189 10.30 9.89 8.97
CA GLN A 189 9.96 11.22 9.53
C GLN A 189 8.70 11.86 8.91
N GLU A 190 8.49 11.68 7.61
CA GLU A 190 7.37 12.29 6.88
C GLU A 190 6.13 11.39 6.79
N ALA A 191 6.16 10.22 7.44
CA ALA A 191 5.03 9.31 7.44
C ALA A 191 3.91 9.80 8.36
N ASP A 192 2.67 9.64 7.92
CA ASP A 192 1.49 9.88 8.76
C ASP A 192 1.27 8.71 9.72
N PHE A 193 1.56 7.51 9.23
CA PHE A 193 1.51 6.28 10.01
C PHE A 193 2.76 5.45 9.80
N VAL A 194 3.28 4.90 10.89
CA VAL A 194 4.42 3.99 10.89
C VAL A 194 4.01 2.72 11.59
N HIS A 195 3.91 1.66 10.79
CA HIS A 195 3.67 0.31 11.23
C HIS A 195 4.98 -0.41 11.51
N ILE A 196 5.06 -1.07 12.67
CA ILE A 196 6.11 -2.02 13.00
C ILE A 196 5.48 -3.38 13.32
N SER A 197 5.93 -4.42 12.62
CA SER A 197 5.62 -5.81 12.98
C SER A 197 6.54 -6.23 14.12
N ASN A 198 6.07 -6.10 15.36
CA ASN A 198 6.88 -6.38 16.55
C ASN A 198 6.59 -7.79 17.05
N GLU A 199 7.58 -8.67 16.93
CA GLU A 199 7.44 -10.11 17.18
C GLU A 199 7.80 -10.51 18.60
N VAL A 200 8.37 -9.60 19.40
CA VAL A 200 8.94 -9.90 20.72
C VAL A 200 8.47 -8.89 21.76
N SER A 201 8.02 -9.38 22.92
CA SER A 201 7.67 -8.51 24.05
C SER A 201 8.89 -7.89 24.73
N MET A 202 8.72 -6.67 25.25
CA MET A 202 9.69 -6.06 26.13
C MET A 202 9.57 -6.60 27.56
N SER A 203 10.70 -6.67 28.28
CA SER A 203 10.73 -7.12 29.68
C SER A 203 11.86 -6.47 30.49
N LYS A 204 11.59 -6.14 31.75
CA LYS A 204 12.59 -5.74 32.77
C LYS A 204 13.67 -6.78 32.99
N ASN A 205 13.26 -8.03 32.97
CA ASN A 205 14.11 -9.18 33.27
C ASN A 205 14.69 -9.78 31.99
N CYS A 206 14.71 -9.02 30.89
CA CYS A 206 15.20 -9.52 29.63
C CYS A 206 16.73 -9.75 29.70
N GLU A 207 17.11 -11.00 29.55
CA GLU A 207 18.48 -11.44 29.42
C GLU A 207 18.70 -12.04 28.03
N TYR A 208 19.60 -11.44 27.25
CA TYR A 208 19.87 -11.90 25.89
C TYR A 208 20.66 -13.21 25.87
N LYS A 209 19.94 -14.33 25.84
CA LYS A 209 20.48 -15.69 25.78
C LYS A 209 20.62 -16.20 24.35
N VAL A 210 21.43 -17.23 24.16
CA VAL A 210 21.45 -18.02 22.91
C VAL A 210 20.27 -18.99 22.98
N GLY A 211 19.46 -19.06 21.92
CA GLY A 211 18.27 -19.91 21.87
C GLY A 211 17.17 -19.35 20.99
N THR A 212 15.95 -19.87 21.18
CA THR A 212 14.71 -19.52 20.47
C THR A 212 13.69 -18.83 21.37
N GLN A 213 14.06 -18.48 22.61
CA GLN A 213 13.27 -17.60 23.47
C GLN A 213 13.81 -16.18 23.37
N PHE A 214 12.96 -15.25 22.98
CA PHE A 214 13.29 -13.86 22.73
C PHE A 214 12.62 -12.93 23.73
N CYS A 215 13.34 -11.87 24.06
CA CYS A 215 12.82 -10.71 24.78
C CYS A 215 13.53 -9.48 24.24
N THR A 216 12.93 -8.31 24.43
CA THR A 216 13.56 -7.01 24.21
C THR A 216 13.72 -6.31 25.55
N LYS A 217 14.84 -5.64 25.83
CA LYS A 217 14.96 -4.84 27.06
C LYS A 217 14.06 -3.61 26.97
N GLU A 218 13.50 -3.19 28.11
CA GLU A 218 12.57 -2.05 28.18
C GLU A 218 13.10 -0.78 27.49
N ARG A 219 14.39 -0.48 27.71
CA ARG A 219 15.14 0.60 27.06
C ARG A 219 14.90 0.66 25.55
N ASP A 220 14.89 -0.49 24.89
CA ASP A 220 14.89 -0.57 23.43
C ASP A 220 13.51 -0.35 22.82
N PHE A 221 12.46 -0.17 23.64
CA PHE A 221 11.21 0.45 23.21
C PHE A 221 11.46 1.82 22.53
N GLN A 222 12.54 2.50 22.91
CA GLN A 222 13.01 3.73 22.26
C GLN A 222 13.22 3.57 20.74
N ALA A 223 13.51 2.37 20.23
CA ALA A 223 13.63 2.14 18.78
C ALA A 223 12.32 2.44 18.05
N LEU A 224 11.18 2.02 18.62
CA LEU A 224 9.85 2.30 18.04
C LEU A 224 9.57 3.81 18.06
N LEU A 225 9.89 4.48 19.16
CA LEU A 225 9.71 5.93 19.31
C LEU A 225 10.59 6.72 18.32
N ASN A 226 11.85 6.32 18.16
CA ASN A 226 12.80 6.90 17.21
C ASN A 226 12.30 6.86 15.77
N LEU A 227 11.57 5.81 15.40
CA LEU A 227 10.96 5.65 14.08
C LEU A 227 9.54 6.23 13.99
N ARG A 228 9.06 6.93 15.02
CA ARG A 228 7.71 7.51 15.11
C ARG A 228 6.61 6.45 14.92
N CYS A 229 6.87 5.22 15.38
CA CYS A 229 5.89 4.14 15.34
C CYS A 229 4.60 4.56 16.03
N ASN A 230 3.47 4.36 15.34
CA ASN A 230 2.14 4.64 15.88
C ASN A 230 1.12 3.53 15.55
N VAL A 231 1.57 2.46 14.90
CA VAL A 231 0.83 1.22 14.67
C VAL A 231 1.77 0.04 14.92
N VAL A 232 1.35 -0.93 15.72
CA VAL A 232 2.08 -2.19 15.94
C VAL A 232 1.19 -3.39 15.60
N GLU A 233 1.73 -4.28 14.78
CA GLU A 233 1.15 -5.60 14.52
C GLU A 233 1.65 -6.60 15.57
N LEU A 234 0.72 -7.33 16.20
CA LEU A 234 0.98 -8.28 17.29
C LEU A 234 0.71 -9.74 16.92
N THR A 235 0.83 -10.06 15.63
CA THR A 235 0.67 -11.42 15.09
C THR A 235 1.86 -12.33 15.41
N GLY A 236 3.00 -11.76 15.82
CA GLY A 236 4.26 -12.46 16.03
C GLY A 236 4.21 -13.62 17.03
N ASN A 237 4.96 -14.68 16.73
CA ASN A 237 4.98 -15.91 17.51
C ASN A 237 5.76 -15.81 18.83
N HIS A 238 6.78 -14.94 18.89
CA HIS A 238 7.63 -14.75 20.07
C HIS A 238 7.09 -13.71 21.08
N ASN A 239 5.86 -13.26 20.89
CA ASN A 239 5.24 -12.25 21.75
C ASN A 239 5.03 -12.75 23.19
N ARG A 240 5.02 -14.07 23.44
CA ARG A 240 4.81 -14.66 24.76
C ARG A 240 5.98 -15.51 25.30
N ASP A 241 7.17 -15.39 24.73
CA ASP A 241 8.31 -16.22 25.12
C ASP A 241 8.69 -16.10 26.60
N TYR A 242 8.53 -14.91 27.18
CA TYR A 242 8.77 -14.62 28.59
C TYR A 242 7.46 -14.64 29.42
N GLY A 243 6.43 -15.32 28.91
CA GLY A 243 5.13 -15.45 29.54
C GLY A 243 4.20 -14.27 29.30
N LYS A 244 3.03 -14.32 29.93
CA LYS A 244 1.94 -13.35 29.73
C LYS A 244 2.23 -11.95 30.29
N GLN A 245 2.97 -11.86 31.39
CA GLN A 245 3.17 -10.59 32.09
C GLN A 245 3.97 -9.58 31.23
N PRO A 246 5.11 -9.94 30.61
CA PRO A 246 5.81 -9.07 29.66
C PRO A 246 4.95 -8.64 28.46
N PHE A 247 4.09 -9.52 27.94
CA PHE A 247 3.15 -9.17 26.88
C PHE A 247 2.17 -8.09 27.33
N ILE A 248 1.54 -8.26 28.50
CA ILE A 248 0.58 -7.30 29.06
C ILE A 248 1.24 -5.95 29.31
N GLU A 249 2.45 -5.94 29.87
CA GLU A 249 3.23 -4.72 30.13
C GLU A 249 3.58 -3.99 28.83
N THR A 250 4.08 -4.73 27.84
CA THR A 250 4.38 -4.22 26.50
C THR A 250 3.14 -3.64 25.82
N PHE A 251 2.01 -4.36 25.89
CA PHE A 251 0.72 -3.90 25.36
C PHE A 251 0.25 -2.60 26.01
N ASN A 252 0.42 -2.48 27.34
CA ASN A 252 0.09 -1.27 28.08
C ASN A 252 1.03 -0.09 27.75
N TRP A 253 2.28 -0.34 27.41
CA TRP A 253 3.16 0.72 26.92
C TRP A 253 2.76 1.24 25.55
N TYR A 254 2.32 0.38 24.62
CA TYR A 254 1.77 0.86 23.35
C TYR A 254 0.63 1.83 23.60
N LYS A 255 -0.32 1.47 24.47
CA LYS A 255 -1.42 2.36 24.88
C LYS A 255 -0.91 3.67 25.50
N LYS A 256 0.03 3.59 26.46
CA LYS A 256 0.60 4.76 27.13
C LYS A 256 1.25 5.75 26.17
N HIS A 257 1.83 5.26 25.07
CA HIS A 257 2.50 6.07 24.05
C HIS A 257 1.62 6.38 22.82
N ASN A 258 0.31 6.12 22.91
CA ASN A 258 -0.65 6.32 21.80
C ASN A 258 -0.31 5.53 20.53
N ILE A 259 0.37 4.39 20.69
CA ILE A 259 0.65 3.43 19.62
C ILE A 259 -0.55 2.49 19.53
N LYS A 260 -1.19 2.47 18.36
CA LYS A 260 -2.33 1.61 18.09
C LYS A 260 -1.84 0.18 17.81
N THR A 261 -2.64 -0.82 18.14
CA THR A 261 -2.27 -2.23 17.94
C THR A 261 -3.35 -3.00 17.19
N PHE A 262 -2.96 -4.07 16.50
CA PHE A 262 -3.89 -5.04 15.91
C PHE A 262 -3.25 -6.43 15.81
N GLY A 263 -4.06 -7.46 15.55
CA GLY A 263 -3.56 -8.83 15.36
C GLY A 263 -3.17 -9.58 16.64
N GLY A 264 -3.41 -8.96 17.80
CA GLY A 264 -3.20 -9.54 19.12
C GLY A 264 -3.83 -8.66 20.20
N GLY A 265 -4.07 -9.22 21.38
CA GLY A 265 -4.80 -8.53 22.44
C GLY A 265 -4.77 -9.26 23.78
N LEU A 266 -5.41 -8.65 24.78
CA LEU A 266 -5.51 -9.19 26.13
C LEU A 266 -6.53 -10.33 26.27
N SER A 267 -7.43 -10.47 25.28
CA SER A 267 -8.41 -11.56 25.15
C SER A 267 -8.57 -11.94 23.67
N PRO A 268 -9.17 -13.10 23.35
CA PRO A 268 -9.50 -13.48 21.97
C PRO A 268 -10.33 -12.42 21.22
N GLU A 269 -11.30 -11.79 21.90
CA GLU A 269 -12.18 -10.77 21.32
C GLU A 269 -11.39 -9.51 20.98
N GLN A 270 -10.50 -9.07 21.88
CA GLN A 270 -9.63 -7.92 21.61
C GLN A 270 -8.62 -8.24 20.50
N ALA A 271 -8.06 -9.44 20.48
CA ALA A 271 -7.14 -9.87 19.43
C ALA A 271 -7.83 -9.87 18.04
N ASN A 272 -9.11 -10.22 18.00
CA ASN A 272 -9.93 -10.22 16.78
C ASN A 272 -10.60 -8.87 16.47
N THR A 273 -10.28 -7.80 17.20
CA THR A 273 -10.84 -6.47 16.95
C THR A 273 -10.03 -5.75 15.85
N PRO A 274 -10.67 -5.32 14.74
CA PRO A 274 -9.97 -4.56 13.72
C PRO A 274 -9.53 -3.18 14.23
N LEU A 275 -8.35 -2.77 13.81
CA LEU A 275 -7.90 -1.38 13.96
C LEU A 275 -8.45 -0.54 12.81
N VAL A 276 -9.26 0.47 13.13
CA VAL A 276 -9.78 1.43 12.14
C VAL A 276 -8.96 2.72 12.19
N ILE A 277 -8.50 3.18 11.02
CA ILE A 277 -7.76 4.43 10.85
C ILE A 277 -8.54 5.35 9.92
N THR A 278 -8.66 6.62 10.31
CA THR A 278 -9.17 7.68 9.45
C THR A 278 -8.01 8.35 8.74
N LEU A 279 -8.05 8.36 7.41
CA LEU A 279 -7.09 9.01 6.53
C LEU A 279 -7.30 10.53 6.52
N LYS A 280 -6.34 11.26 5.95
CA LYS A 280 -6.38 12.73 5.87
C LYS A 280 -7.59 13.26 5.07
N ASP A 281 -8.07 12.50 4.10
CA ASP A 281 -9.26 12.79 3.30
C ASP A 281 -10.59 12.42 4.01
N GLY A 282 -10.53 11.99 5.27
CA GLY A 282 -11.68 11.58 6.08
C GLY A 282 -12.18 10.16 5.81
N LYS A 283 -11.60 9.44 4.85
CA LYS A 283 -11.96 8.05 4.56
C LYS A 283 -11.41 7.11 5.63
N LYS A 284 -12.10 5.98 5.85
CA LYS A 284 -11.71 4.99 6.85
C LYS A 284 -11.16 3.74 6.18
N ILE A 285 -10.03 3.27 6.70
CA ILE A 285 -9.42 1.98 6.35
C ILE A 285 -9.30 1.12 7.60
N GLY A 286 -9.16 -0.20 7.41
CA GLY A 286 -9.08 -1.15 8.51
C GLY A 286 -7.89 -2.09 8.41
N PHE A 287 -7.35 -2.48 9.57
CA PHE A 287 -6.32 -3.49 9.72
C PHE A 287 -6.84 -4.62 10.61
N ILE A 288 -6.60 -5.85 10.20
CA ILE A 288 -6.77 -7.03 11.05
C ILE A 288 -5.56 -7.95 10.84
N GLY A 289 -5.18 -8.69 11.87
CA GLY A 289 -3.99 -9.52 11.86
C GLY A 289 -4.32 -10.92 12.36
N PHE A 290 -3.61 -11.92 11.86
CA PHE A 290 -3.70 -13.29 12.32
C PHE A 290 -2.34 -13.96 12.47
N ASN A 291 -2.24 -14.97 13.32
CA ASN A 291 -1.14 -15.93 13.34
C ASN A 291 -1.67 -17.28 12.83
N GLU A 292 -0.99 -17.86 11.84
CA GLU A 292 -1.42 -19.11 11.17
C GLU A 292 -1.42 -20.31 12.11
N ALA A 293 -0.44 -20.41 13.01
CA ALA A 293 -0.09 -21.68 13.65
C ALA A 293 0.00 -21.62 15.17
N CYS A 294 0.38 -20.48 15.73
CA CYS A 294 0.69 -20.32 17.15
C CYS A 294 1.59 -21.43 17.75
N PRO A 295 2.76 -21.70 17.14
CA PRO A 295 3.54 -22.89 17.45
C PRO A 295 4.12 -22.91 18.88
N LEU A 296 4.21 -21.76 19.54
CA LEU A 296 4.74 -21.60 20.90
C LEU A 296 3.62 -21.47 21.95
N GLY A 297 2.36 -21.63 21.53
CA GLY A 297 1.20 -21.46 22.40
C GLY A 297 0.91 -19.99 22.73
N GLU A 298 1.33 -19.07 21.87
CA GLU A 298 1.27 -17.61 22.05
C GLU A 298 -0.05 -16.97 21.65
N CYS A 299 -1.01 -17.75 21.15
CA CYS A 299 -2.33 -17.26 20.79
C CYS A 299 -3.16 -16.88 22.02
N ALA A 300 -4.02 -15.87 21.86
CA ALA A 300 -5.03 -15.55 22.85
C ALA A 300 -6.03 -16.70 22.98
N LYS A 301 -6.31 -17.16 24.21
CA LYS A 301 -7.22 -18.30 24.47
C LYS A 301 -8.43 -17.92 25.33
N ASN A 302 -8.26 -17.02 26.27
CA ASN A 302 -9.28 -16.49 27.18
C ASN A 302 -8.76 -15.20 27.83
N ASP A 303 -9.54 -14.60 28.72
CA ASP A 303 -9.21 -13.33 29.40
C ASP A 303 -7.96 -13.38 30.31
N GLN A 304 -7.42 -14.57 30.61
CA GLN A 304 -6.20 -14.77 31.39
C GLN A 304 -4.98 -15.13 30.53
N GLU A 305 -5.21 -15.43 29.26
CA GLU A 305 -4.23 -15.91 28.28
C GLU A 305 -4.24 -14.96 27.08
N PRO A 306 -3.54 -13.82 27.19
CA PRO A 306 -3.44 -12.84 26.10
C PRO A 306 -2.53 -13.36 24.99
N GLY A 307 -2.55 -12.74 23.81
CA GLY A 307 -1.71 -13.19 22.71
C GLY A 307 -2.16 -12.79 21.32
N ALA A 308 -1.58 -13.46 20.32
CA ALA A 308 -1.91 -13.25 18.91
C ALA A 308 -3.32 -13.75 18.56
N ASN A 309 -3.91 -13.16 17.52
CA ASN A 309 -5.19 -13.62 16.99
C ASN A 309 -5.01 -14.87 16.12
N PHE A 310 -5.47 -16.03 16.55
CA PHE A 310 -5.33 -17.26 15.75
C PHE A 310 -6.08 -17.16 14.41
N TYR A 311 -5.48 -17.62 13.31
CA TYR A 311 -6.18 -17.74 12.04
C TYR A 311 -7.15 -18.91 12.07
N GLU A 312 -8.43 -18.60 11.96
CA GLU A 312 -9.47 -19.58 11.69
C GLU A 312 -10.30 -19.06 10.52
N LYS A 313 -10.48 -19.88 9.47
CA LYS A 313 -11.02 -19.43 8.18
C LYS A 313 -12.37 -18.73 8.31
N GLU A 314 -13.32 -19.32 9.02
CA GLU A 314 -14.66 -18.73 9.17
C GLU A 314 -14.65 -17.48 10.04
N LYS A 315 -13.85 -17.45 11.11
CA LYS A 315 -13.65 -16.25 11.93
C LYS A 315 -13.07 -15.10 11.10
N ALA A 316 -12.06 -15.39 10.28
CA ALA A 316 -11.43 -14.42 9.38
C ALA A 316 -12.42 -13.89 8.34
N ARG A 317 -13.22 -14.78 7.74
CA ARG A 317 -14.30 -14.39 6.80
C ARG A 317 -15.28 -13.44 7.46
N GLN A 318 -15.82 -13.80 8.63
CA GLN A 318 -16.81 -12.98 9.34
C GLN A 318 -16.28 -11.58 9.68
N VAL A 319 -15.06 -11.48 10.22
CA VAL A 319 -14.50 -10.17 10.60
C VAL A 319 -14.21 -9.30 9.39
N ILE A 320 -13.69 -9.86 8.29
CA ILE A 320 -13.41 -9.11 7.06
C ILE A 320 -14.71 -8.67 6.38
N GLU A 321 -15.72 -9.54 6.30
CA GLU A 321 -17.03 -9.19 5.78
C GLU A 321 -17.68 -8.06 6.61
N LYS A 322 -17.57 -8.13 7.94
CA LYS A 322 -18.02 -7.06 8.85
C LYS A 322 -17.30 -5.74 8.57
N MET A 323 -15.98 -5.77 8.37
CA MET A 323 -15.20 -4.57 8.02
C MET A 323 -15.68 -3.92 6.71
N LYS A 324 -16.04 -4.70 5.69
CA LYS A 324 -16.55 -4.17 4.43
C LYS A 324 -18.02 -3.73 4.50
N LYS A 325 -18.90 -4.56 5.07
CA LYS A 325 -20.36 -4.38 4.99
C LYS A 325 -20.90 -3.48 6.10
N GLU A 326 -20.46 -3.69 7.35
CA GLU A 326 -20.97 -2.96 8.51
C GLU A 326 -20.15 -1.71 8.79
N LEU A 327 -18.81 -1.83 8.82
CA LEU A 327 -17.92 -0.68 9.10
C LEU A 327 -17.67 0.19 7.86
N LYS A 328 -18.05 -0.28 6.66
CA LYS A 328 -17.95 0.43 5.38
C LYS A 328 -16.54 0.96 5.11
N LEU A 329 -15.53 0.15 5.39
CA LEU A 329 -14.13 0.52 5.20
C LEU A 329 -13.76 0.48 3.71
N GLU A 330 -13.14 1.57 3.24
CA GLU A 330 -12.75 1.74 1.84
C GLU A 330 -11.65 0.74 1.44
N THR A 331 -10.70 0.52 2.35
CA THR A 331 -9.61 -0.46 2.20
C THR A 331 -9.51 -1.32 3.46
N VAL A 332 -9.48 -2.65 3.29
CA VAL A 332 -9.22 -3.63 4.35
C VAL A 332 -7.83 -4.26 4.13
N ILE A 333 -6.98 -4.14 5.13
CA ILE A 333 -5.60 -4.66 5.12
C ILE A 333 -5.53 -5.81 6.11
N VAL A 334 -5.00 -6.94 5.66
CA VAL A 334 -4.84 -8.13 6.50
C VAL A 334 -3.36 -8.48 6.60
N SER A 335 -2.84 -8.62 7.82
CA SER A 335 -1.52 -9.21 8.05
C SER A 335 -1.65 -10.64 8.55
N VAL A 336 -0.74 -11.52 8.15
CA VAL A 336 -0.66 -12.90 8.65
C VAL A 336 0.77 -13.25 9.01
N GLN A 337 1.01 -13.60 10.26
CA GLN A 337 2.23 -14.31 10.66
C GLN A 337 2.09 -15.75 10.16
N PHE A 338 2.86 -16.10 9.13
CA PHE A 338 2.88 -17.46 8.60
C PHE A 338 3.87 -18.33 9.35
N SER A 339 3.78 -19.65 9.16
CA SER A 339 4.82 -20.56 9.64
C SER A 339 6.18 -20.24 9.02
N GLU A 340 7.26 -20.36 9.80
CA GLU A 340 8.63 -20.07 9.36
C GLU A 340 9.00 -20.90 8.11
N SER A 341 9.49 -20.21 7.08
CA SER A 341 9.95 -20.85 5.85
C SER A 341 11.07 -20.05 5.19
N ASP A 342 12.28 -20.61 5.18
CA ASP A 342 13.49 -20.00 4.62
C ASP A 342 13.54 -20.11 3.09
N THR A 343 12.54 -19.58 2.40
CA THR A 343 12.39 -19.64 0.95
C THR A 343 11.79 -18.36 0.42
N TYR A 344 12.27 -17.89 -0.73
CA TYR A 344 11.66 -16.77 -1.45
C TYR A 344 10.26 -17.13 -1.97
N TYR A 345 10.03 -18.42 -2.29
CA TYR A 345 8.77 -18.89 -2.84
C TYR A 345 7.75 -19.15 -1.72
N PRO A 346 6.54 -18.56 -1.78
CA PRO A 346 5.54 -18.78 -0.74
C PRO A 346 4.97 -20.19 -0.78
N THR A 347 4.77 -20.79 0.39
CA THR A 347 4.23 -22.13 0.53
C THR A 347 2.79 -22.23 0.01
N SER A 348 2.33 -23.46 -0.26
CA SER A 348 0.95 -23.69 -0.66
C SER A 348 -0.06 -23.22 0.39
N SER A 349 0.30 -23.25 1.68
CA SER A 349 -0.55 -22.73 2.76
C SER A 349 -0.67 -21.20 2.68
N GLN A 350 0.46 -20.50 2.56
CA GLN A 350 0.49 -19.05 2.39
C GLN A 350 -0.35 -18.61 1.19
N LYS A 351 -0.18 -19.27 0.04
CA LYS A 351 -0.96 -18.99 -1.18
C LYS A 351 -2.47 -19.17 -0.97
N ARG A 352 -2.88 -20.26 -0.31
CA ARG A 352 -4.29 -20.56 -0.04
C ARG A 352 -4.91 -19.53 0.92
N ILE A 353 -4.23 -19.24 2.02
CA ILE A 353 -4.71 -18.27 3.02
C ILE A 353 -4.84 -16.87 2.40
N CYS A 354 -3.82 -16.40 1.66
CA CYS A 354 -3.90 -15.10 0.99
C CYS A 354 -5.08 -15.01 0.00
N LYS A 355 -5.35 -16.08 -0.77
CA LYS A 355 -6.50 -16.14 -1.68
C LYS A 355 -7.82 -16.08 -0.92
N ASP A 356 -7.97 -16.89 0.13
CA ASP A 356 -9.16 -16.90 1.00
C ASP A 356 -9.42 -15.47 1.55
N LEU A 357 -8.39 -14.79 2.06
CA LEU A 357 -8.52 -13.45 2.64
C LEU A 357 -8.96 -12.40 1.60
N VAL A 358 -8.40 -12.43 0.40
CA VAL A 358 -8.82 -11.56 -0.70
C VAL A 358 -10.28 -11.86 -1.11
N ASP A 359 -10.65 -13.14 -1.18
CA ASP A 359 -12.01 -13.56 -1.50
C ASP A 359 -13.04 -13.11 -0.46
N PHE A 360 -12.63 -13.00 0.81
CA PHE A 360 -13.46 -12.46 1.89
C PHE A 360 -13.60 -10.94 1.86
N GLY A 361 -12.76 -10.25 1.09
CA GLY A 361 -12.82 -8.80 0.90
C GLY A 361 -11.59 -8.02 1.35
N ALA A 362 -10.46 -8.69 1.63
CA ALA A 362 -9.20 -8.00 1.84
C ALA A 362 -8.76 -7.28 0.56
N ASP A 363 -8.39 -6.02 0.69
CA ASP A 363 -7.87 -5.19 -0.40
C ASP A 363 -6.34 -5.29 -0.50
N VAL A 364 -5.65 -5.66 0.59
CA VAL A 364 -4.20 -5.88 0.67
C VAL A 364 -3.91 -6.99 1.67
N VAL A 365 -2.98 -7.88 1.35
CA VAL A 365 -2.49 -8.92 2.28
C VAL A 365 -0.97 -8.79 2.48
N TYR A 366 -0.55 -8.75 3.73
CA TYR A 366 0.86 -8.78 4.16
C TYR A 366 1.15 -10.08 4.90
N GLY A 367 2.24 -10.74 4.55
CA GLY A 367 2.82 -11.84 5.30
C GLY A 367 3.97 -11.36 6.18
N SER A 368 3.96 -11.84 7.42
CA SER A 368 4.98 -11.64 8.45
C SER A 368 5.68 -12.99 8.75
N GLN A 369 6.61 -13.06 9.69
CA GLN A 369 7.50 -14.20 10.03
C GLN A 369 8.57 -14.60 9.02
N ALA A 370 8.39 -14.41 7.70
CA ALA A 370 9.16 -15.15 6.68
C ALA A 370 10.71 -15.12 6.79
N HIS A 371 11.30 -14.28 7.65
CA HIS A 371 12.72 -14.05 7.96
C HIS A 371 13.58 -13.65 6.75
N GLN A 372 13.19 -14.08 5.56
CA GLN A 372 13.65 -13.72 4.24
C GLN A 372 12.52 -13.00 3.52
N VAL A 373 12.90 -12.21 2.52
CA VAL A 373 11.94 -11.65 1.58
C VAL A 373 11.27 -12.78 0.81
N GLN A 374 9.98 -12.65 0.52
CA GLN A 374 9.24 -13.58 -0.33
C GLN A 374 8.62 -12.85 -1.50
N TYR A 375 8.05 -13.64 -2.42
CA TYR A 375 7.45 -13.11 -3.63
C TYR A 375 6.39 -12.03 -3.34
N VAL A 376 6.23 -11.14 -4.31
CA VAL A 376 5.11 -10.19 -4.37
C VAL A 376 4.23 -10.59 -5.54
N GLY A 377 2.92 -10.57 -5.33
CA GLY A 377 1.96 -10.91 -6.36
C GLY A 377 0.68 -10.12 -6.26
N PHE A 378 -0.20 -10.34 -7.23
CA PHE A 378 -1.54 -9.83 -7.27
C PHE A 378 -2.52 -10.99 -7.38
N TYR A 379 -3.66 -10.89 -6.72
CA TYR A 379 -4.77 -11.83 -6.91
C TYR A 379 -6.06 -11.02 -6.98
N LYS A 380 -6.83 -11.17 -8.06
CA LYS A 380 -8.01 -10.32 -8.36
C LYS A 380 -7.68 -8.81 -8.25
N ASN A 381 -6.52 -8.42 -8.78
CA ASN A 381 -5.97 -7.07 -8.72
C ASN A 381 -5.65 -6.55 -7.30
N LYS A 382 -5.64 -7.40 -6.28
CA LYS A 382 -5.25 -7.03 -4.91
C LYS A 382 -3.80 -7.45 -4.64
N PRO A 383 -2.94 -6.56 -4.11
CA PRO A 383 -1.56 -6.90 -3.81
C PRO A 383 -1.47 -7.88 -2.65
N VAL A 384 -0.60 -8.87 -2.81
CA VAL A 384 -0.22 -9.86 -1.82
C VAL A 384 1.30 -9.83 -1.67
N PHE A 385 1.77 -9.40 -0.51
CA PHE A 385 3.18 -9.38 -0.14
C PHE A 385 3.43 -10.56 0.79
N TYR A 386 3.99 -11.67 0.31
CA TYR A 386 4.06 -12.90 1.10
C TYR A 386 5.03 -12.85 2.29
N GLY A 387 6.03 -11.98 2.23
CA GLY A 387 7.02 -11.82 3.28
C GLY A 387 7.97 -10.66 2.97
N LEU A 388 8.08 -9.71 3.91
CA LEU A 388 8.94 -8.53 3.75
C LEU A 388 10.38 -8.74 4.25
N GLY A 389 10.66 -9.91 4.83
CA GLY A 389 11.92 -10.24 5.48
C GLY A 389 12.11 -9.57 6.84
N ASN A 390 13.29 -9.77 7.42
CA ASN A 390 13.68 -9.14 8.66
C ASN A 390 13.87 -7.62 8.45
N PHE A 391 13.17 -6.81 9.25
CA PHE A 391 13.40 -5.37 9.33
C PHE A 391 14.49 -5.07 10.36
N MET A 392 14.23 -5.29 11.65
CA MET A 392 15.21 -5.12 12.74
C MET A 392 15.34 -6.43 13.51
N PHE A 393 16.20 -7.34 13.04
CA PHE A 393 16.51 -8.60 13.72
C PHE A 393 18.01 -8.92 13.64
N ASP A 394 18.42 -10.04 14.22
CA ASP A 394 19.82 -10.36 14.45
C ASP A 394 20.37 -11.45 13.53
N GLN A 395 19.59 -11.98 12.58
CA GLN A 395 20.03 -13.08 11.72
C GLN A 395 20.94 -12.57 10.59
N ILE A 396 22.18 -13.08 10.49
CA ILE A 396 23.08 -12.82 9.33
C ILE A 396 23.73 -14.08 8.74
N HIS A 397 23.37 -15.26 9.24
CA HIS A 397 24.03 -16.53 8.90
C HIS A 397 23.82 -16.97 7.44
N ARG A 398 22.84 -16.38 6.73
CA ARG A 398 22.57 -16.57 5.30
C ARG A 398 22.24 -15.23 4.65
N ILE A 399 22.38 -15.14 3.33
CA ILE A 399 22.05 -13.92 2.60
C ILE A 399 20.54 -13.59 2.66
N GLY A 400 19.67 -14.59 2.50
CA GLY A 400 18.22 -14.39 2.47
C GLY A 400 17.67 -13.76 3.75
N VAL A 401 18.13 -14.21 4.92
CA VAL A 401 17.66 -13.68 6.23
C VAL A 401 18.11 -12.25 6.53
N ARG A 402 19.07 -11.76 5.75
CA ARG A 402 19.55 -10.38 5.85
C ARG A 402 18.80 -9.47 4.88
N GLN A 403 18.26 -10.02 3.79
CA GLN A 403 17.51 -9.26 2.80
C GLN A 403 16.16 -8.88 3.38
N GLY A 404 15.75 -7.64 3.16
CA GLY A 404 14.46 -7.13 3.61
C GLY A 404 13.99 -5.99 2.72
N PHE A 405 12.75 -5.58 2.92
CA PHE A 405 12.27 -4.29 2.46
C PHE A 405 11.15 -3.80 3.36
N PHE A 406 10.92 -2.50 3.34
CA PHE A 406 9.70 -1.89 3.87
C PHE A 406 9.01 -1.13 2.74
N LEU A 407 7.73 -0.85 2.92
CA LEU A 407 6.88 -0.24 1.91
C LEU A 407 6.48 1.17 2.29
N LYS A 408 6.67 2.11 1.36
CA LYS A 408 6.02 3.42 1.37
C LYS A 408 4.67 3.27 0.66
N ASN A 409 3.61 3.12 1.43
CA ASN A 409 2.24 3.03 0.90
C ASN A 409 1.61 4.42 0.86
N TYR A 410 0.93 4.74 -0.24
CA TYR A 410 0.21 6.01 -0.41
C TYR A 410 -1.27 5.73 -0.64
N PHE A 411 -2.10 6.42 0.13
CA PHE A 411 -3.54 6.32 0.06
C PHE A 411 -4.17 7.62 -0.44
N TYR A 412 -5.16 7.48 -1.31
CA TYR A 412 -5.97 8.56 -1.86
C TYR A 412 -7.41 8.08 -2.01
N LYS A 413 -8.38 8.89 -1.54
CA LYS A 413 -9.82 8.57 -1.52
C LYS A 413 -10.11 7.19 -0.93
N GLY A 414 -9.42 6.86 0.17
CA GLY A 414 -9.60 5.57 0.84
C GLY A 414 -8.96 4.36 0.15
N LYS A 415 -8.26 4.53 -0.97
CA LYS A 415 -7.64 3.44 -1.75
C LYS A 415 -6.11 3.53 -1.70
N MET A 416 -5.44 2.38 -1.69
CA MET A 416 -3.99 2.33 -1.89
C MET A 416 -3.66 2.55 -3.38
N VAL A 417 -3.06 3.69 -3.70
CA VAL A 417 -2.76 4.08 -5.09
C VAL A 417 -1.32 3.76 -5.49
N GLN A 418 -0.40 3.70 -4.53
CA GLN A 418 1.00 3.31 -4.73
C GLN A 418 1.54 2.55 -3.53
N SER A 419 2.47 1.64 -3.79
CA SER A 419 3.29 0.96 -2.79
C SER A 419 4.71 0.90 -3.33
N ILE A 420 5.65 1.60 -2.70
CA ILE A 420 7.03 1.70 -3.19
C ILE A 420 7.94 0.96 -2.22
N PRO A 421 8.60 -0.12 -2.65
CA PRO A 421 9.56 -0.85 -1.83
C PRO A 421 10.84 -0.04 -1.63
N VAL A 422 11.33 -0.03 -0.40
CA VAL A 422 12.67 0.41 -0.04
C VAL A 422 13.42 -0.82 0.44
N PHE A 423 14.34 -1.29 -0.40
CA PHE A 423 15.14 -2.48 -0.11
C PHE A 423 16.16 -2.19 0.98
N THR A 424 16.35 -3.17 1.87
CA THR A 424 17.24 -3.09 3.02
C THR A 424 18.11 -4.34 3.10
N MET A 425 19.25 -4.20 3.79
CA MET A 425 20.18 -5.28 4.04
C MET A 425 20.64 -5.23 5.49
N ILE A 426 20.48 -6.31 6.27
CA ILE A 426 21.12 -6.37 7.60
C ILE A 426 22.62 -6.56 7.41
N ASP A 427 23.43 -5.63 7.92
CA ASP A 427 24.88 -5.66 7.81
C ASP A 427 25.54 -6.55 8.88
N GLN A 428 26.87 -6.69 8.82
CA GLN A 428 27.64 -7.51 9.76
C GLN A 428 27.57 -6.99 11.20
N THR A 429 27.17 -5.73 11.39
CA THR A 429 26.98 -5.10 12.70
C THR A 429 25.56 -5.27 13.25
N ARG A 430 24.72 -6.10 12.60
CA ARG A 430 23.30 -6.33 12.93
C ARG A 430 22.42 -5.09 12.78
N ARG A 431 22.86 -4.15 11.96
CA ARG A 431 22.15 -2.92 11.67
C ARG A 431 21.51 -2.99 10.29
N VAL A 432 20.39 -2.32 10.13
CA VAL A 432 19.73 -2.16 8.84
C VAL A 432 20.50 -1.15 7.99
N ALA A 433 21.16 -1.63 6.93
CA ALA A 433 21.65 -0.79 5.85
C ALA A 433 20.46 -0.40 4.96
N VAL A 434 20.27 0.91 4.80
CA VAL A 434 19.17 1.51 4.04
C VAL A 434 19.67 2.78 3.31
N PRO A 435 19.36 2.95 2.01
CA PRO A 435 18.83 1.89 1.15
C PRO A 435 19.88 0.80 0.95
N ALA A 436 19.46 -0.41 0.57
CA ALA A 436 20.39 -1.42 0.08
C ALA A 436 21.18 -0.87 -1.13
N THR A 437 22.39 -1.37 -1.35
CA THR A 437 23.19 -0.99 -2.53
C THR A 437 22.46 -1.38 -3.81
N THR A 438 22.82 -0.77 -4.96
CA THR A 438 22.19 -1.09 -6.24
C THR A 438 22.25 -2.58 -6.59
N GLN A 439 23.36 -3.26 -6.25
CA GLN A 439 23.51 -4.70 -6.50
C GLN A 439 22.61 -5.53 -5.57
N GLU A 440 22.57 -5.20 -4.29
CA GLU A 440 21.69 -5.86 -3.31
C GLU A 440 20.21 -5.67 -3.67
N ALA A 441 19.81 -4.45 -4.04
CA ALA A 441 18.45 -4.16 -4.49
C ALA A 441 18.08 -4.96 -5.74
N LYS A 442 18.97 -5.04 -6.74
CA LYS A 442 18.76 -5.89 -7.94
C LYS A 442 18.62 -7.37 -7.58
N ALA A 443 19.45 -7.87 -6.66
CA ALA A 443 19.36 -9.25 -6.20
C ALA A 443 18.02 -9.54 -5.52
N ILE A 444 17.56 -8.66 -4.61
CA ILE A 444 16.26 -8.81 -3.94
C ILE A 444 15.13 -8.80 -4.96
N ARG A 445 15.12 -7.81 -5.86
CA ARG A 445 14.09 -7.67 -6.90
C ARG A 445 13.98 -8.90 -7.79
N LYS A 446 15.11 -9.45 -8.22
CA LYS A 446 15.16 -10.67 -9.03
C LYS A 446 14.48 -11.85 -8.33
N GLU A 447 14.60 -11.94 -7.01
CA GLU A 447 13.93 -12.98 -6.25
C GLU A 447 12.44 -12.73 -6.08
N ILE A 448 12.02 -11.53 -5.68
CA ILE A 448 10.63 -11.29 -5.25
C ILE A 448 9.67 -10.89 -6.38
N PHE A 449 10.16 -10.37 -7.50
CA PHE A 449 9.33 -9.91 -8.62
C PHE A 449 9.30 -10.94 -9.74
N LYS A 450 8.39 -11.92 -9.58
CA LYS A 450 8.10 -12.90 -10.64
C LYS A 450 6.92 -12.42 -11.47
N SER A 451 7.12 -12.28 -12.78
CA SER A 451 6.10 -11.75 -13.71
C SER A 451 4.77 -12.50 -13.61
N GLU A 452 4.82 -13.82 -13.45
CA GLU A 452 3.64 -14.71 -13.31
C GLU A 452 2.74 -14.38 -12.10
N LEU A 453 3.29 -13.76 -11.06
CA LEU A 453 2.52 -13.34 -9.90
C LEU A 453 2.19 -11.85 -9.94
N LEU A 454 3.05 -11.03 -10.54
CA LEU A 454 2.81 -9.60 -10.66
C LEU A 454 1.70 -9.28 -11.66
N TYR A 455 1.61 -10.07 -12.73
CA TYR A 455 0.68 -9.89 -13.85
C TYR A 455 0.03 -11.25 -14.18
N PRO A 456 -0.82 -11.77 -13.27
CA PRO A 456 -1.41 -13.11 -13.34
C PRO A 456 -2.56 -13.22 -14.34
#